data_AF-A0A258DT18-F1
#
_entry.id   AF-A0A258DT18-F1
#
_cell.length_a   1.000
_cell.length_b   1.000
_cell.length_c   1.000
_cell.angle_alpha   90.00
_cell.angle_beta   90.00
_cell.angle_gamma   90.00
#
_symmetry.space_group_name_H-M   'P 1'
#
loop_
_entity.id
_entity.type
_entity.pdbx_description
1 polymer ?
#
loop_
_entity_poly.entity_id
_entity_poly.type
_entity_poly.pdbx_seq_one_letter_code
_entity_poly.pdbx_strand_id
1 'polypeptide(L)' 'MLYRNMRREYVTESELMAQLRENGVDDCSQVKEACLEADGRISVIKKSV' A
#
# COMPACT_ATOMS: atom_id res chain seq x y z
N MET A 1 -7.63 -10.05 -2.82
CA MET A 1 -7.53 -9.06 -3.93
C MET A 1 -6.17 -8.38 -4.00
N LEU A 2 -5.50 -8.12 -2.87
CA LEU A 2 -4.21 -7.43 -2.79
C LEU A 2 -3.15 -7.92 -3.80
N TYR A 3 -2.74 -9.19 -3.76
CA TYR A 3 -1.72 -9.74 -4.67
C TYR A 3 -2.08 -9.64 -6.16
N ARG A 4 -3.38 -9.70 -6.50
CA ARG A 4 -3.84 -9.55 -7.89
C ARG A 4 -3.67 -8.10 -8.37
N ASN A 5 -3.97 -7.13 -7.51
CA ASN A 5 -3.81 -5.71 -7.82
C ASN A 5 -2.32 -5.36 -7.92
N MET A 6 -1.50 -5.83 -6.98
CA MET A 6 -0.05 -5.65 -7.03
C MET A 6 0.56 -6.17 -8.34
N ARG A 7 0.18 -7.37 -8.79
CA ARG A 7 0.64 -7.91 -10.07
C ARG A 7 0.19 -7.06 -11.27
N ARG A 8 -1.02 -6.51 -11.23
CA ARG A 8 -1.56 -5.67 -12.31
C ARG A 8 -0.82 -4.34 -12.41
N GLU A 9 -0.49 -3.75 -11.26
CA GLU A 9 0.18 -2.45 -11.15
C GLU A 9 1.72 -2.57 -11.11
N TYR A 10 2.27 -3.77 -11.32
CA TYR A 10 3.72 -4.05 -11.24
C TYR A 10 4.38 -3.65 -9.92
N VAL A 11 3.63 -3.73 -8.81
CA VAL A 11 4.12 -3.42 -7.47
C VAL A 11 4.55 -4.69 -6.75
N THR A 12 5.76 -4.71 -6.23
CA THR A 12 6.27 -5.77 -5.36
C THR A 12 5.81 -5.59 -3.91
N GLU A 13 5.82 -6.67 -3.14
CA GLU A 13 5.54 -6.59 -1.69
C GLU A 13 6.54 -5.70 -0.96
N SER A 14 7.81 -5.74 -1.33
CA SER A 14 8.85 -4.87 -0.78
C SER A 14 8.58 -3.38 -1.01
N GLU A 15 8.11 -3.00 -2.19
CA GLU A 15 7.78 -1.61 -2.52
C GLU A 15 6.54 -1.15 -1.76
N LEU A 16 5.50 -1.98 -1.70
CA LEU A 16 4.31 -1.70 -0.89
C LEU A 16 4.70 -1.51 0.57
N MET A 17 5.45 -2.44 1.16
CA MET A 17 5.86 -2.37 2.56
C MET A 17 6.79 -1.19 2.85
N ALA A 18 7.63 -0.77 1.90
CA ALA A 18 8.44 0.45 2.04
C ALA A 18 7.57 1.70 2.12
N GLN A 19 6.62 1.85 1.19
CA GLN A 19 5.68 2.98 1.17
C GLN A 19 4.77 2.99 2.41
N LEU A 20 4.32 1.84 2.90
CA LEU A 20 3.55 1.75 4.14
C LEU A 20 4.37 2.22 5.34
N ARG A 21 5.65 1.84 5.45
CA ARG A 21 6.54 2.30 6.51
C ARG A 21 6.80 3.80 6.46
N GLU A 22 6.96 4.38 5.28
CA GLU A 22 7.06 5.84 5.11
C GLU A 22 5.83 6.57 5.65
N ASN A 23 4.66 5.93 5.58
CA ASN A 23 3.39 6.42 6.14
C ASN A 23 3.16 6.01 7.61
N GLY A 24 4.18 5.46 8.28
CA GLY A 24 4.10 5.00 9.66
C GLY A 24 3.12 3.84 9.85
N VAL A 25 3.12 2.89 8.92
CA VAL A 25 2.37 1.63 8.99
C VAL A 25 3.34 0.47 8.81
N ASP A 26 3.39 -0.42 9.79
CA ASP A 26 4.24 -1.62 9.80
C ASP A 26 3.50 -2.90 9.40
N ASP A 27 2.16 -2.88 9.42
CA ASP A 27 1.31 -4.00 9.02
C ASP A 27 0.16 -3.55 8.08
N CYS A 28 0.07 -4.19 6.92
CA CYS A 28 -1.02 -4.03 5.95
C CYS A 28 -2.41 -4.22 6.57
N SER A 29 -2.54 -4.99 7.65
CA SER A 29 -3.79 -5.22 8.37
C SER A 29 -4.36 -3.93 8.98
N GLN A 30 -3.54 -2.91 9.22
CA GLN A 30 -3.94 -1.59 9.71
C GLN A 30 -4.45 -0.67 8.59
N VAL A 31 -4.32 -1.08 7.33
CA VAL A 31 -4.69 -0.30 6.16
C VAL A 31 -6.12 -0.65 5.75
N LYS A 32 -6.94 0.38 5.57
CA LYS A 32 -8.27 0.26 4.95
C LYS A 32 -8.12 0.20 3.43
N GLU A 33 -7.31 1.09 2.87
CA GLU A 33 -7.06 1.19 1.43
C GLU A 33 -5.66 1.77 1.16
N ALA A 34 -4.99 1.23 0.14
CA ALA A 34 -3.76 1.78 -0.41
C ALA A 34 -3.95 1.96 -1.92
N CYS A 35 -3.63 3.14 -2.46
CA CYS A 35 -3.83 3.49 -3.86
C CYS A 35 -2.52 3.94 -4.49
N LEU A 36 -2.19 3.39 -5.66
CA LEU A 36 -1.06 3.82 -6.48
C LEU A 36 -1.48 5.05 -7.28
N GLU A 37 -0.85 6.18 -7.01
CA GLU A 37 -1.11 7.45 -7.70
C GLU A 37 -0.32 7.54 -9.01
N ALA A 38 -0.69 8.50 -9.87
CA ALA A 38 -0.05 8.69 -11.17
C ALA A 38 1.44 9.04 -11.10
N ASP A 39 1.93 9.53 -9.96
CA ASP A 39 3.33 9.86 -9.70
C ASP A 39 4.16 8.68 -9.14
N GLY A 40 3.53 7.50 -9.00
CA GLY A 40 4.16 6.30 -8.46
C GLY A 40 4.18 6.21 -6.94
N ARG A 41 3.62 7.19 -6.22
CA ARG A 41 3.48 7.13 -4.75
C ARG A 41 2.27 6.30 -4.36
N ILE A 42 2.32 5.75 -3.15
CA ILE A 42 1.18 5.06 -2.56
C ILE A 42 0.54 5.95 -1.49
N SER A 43 -0.70 6.34 -1.70
CA SER A 43 -1.53 6.97 -0.68
C SER A 43 -2.14 5.88 0.23
N VAL A 44 -2.23 6.16 1.53
CA VAL A 44 -2.65 5.16 2.54
C VAL A 44 -3.78 5.72 3.40
N ILE A 45 -4.90 5.02 3.42
CA ILE A 45 -6.01 5.26 4.35
C ILE A 45 -5.93 4.21 5.45
N LYS A 46 -5.63 4.62 6.69
CA LYS A 46 -5.61 3.72 7.86
C LYS A 46 -7.03 3.35 8.27
N LYS A 47 -7.21 2.18 8.87
CA LYS A 47 -8.47 1.83 9.53
C LYS A 47 -8.66 2.77 10.72
N SER A 48 -9.82 3.39 10.81
CA SER A 48 -10.27 3.99 12.06
C SER A 48 -10.56 2.86 13.03
N VAL A 49 -9.98 2.92 14.23
CA VAL A 49 -10.25 1.99 15.32
C VAL A 49 -11.74 1.99 15.65
#